data_AF-A1ZEE9-F1
#
_entry.id   AF-A1ZEE9-F1
#
_cell.length_a   1.000
_cell.length_b   1.000
_cell.length_c   1.000
_cell.angle_alpha   90.00
_cell.angle_beta   90.00
_cell.angle_gamma   90.00
#
_symmetry.space_group_name_H-M   'P 1'
#
loop_
_entity.id
_entity.type
_entity.pdbx_description
1 polymer ?
#
loop_
_entity_poly.entity_id
_entity_poly.type
_entity_poly.pdbx_seq_one_letter_code
_entity_poly.pdbx_strand_id
1 'polypeptide(L)'
;MNLISKRVSKYTKVETIESLPHICIVTATSNYIPIEEFKETFEYIGSLVTKEKITKLIFDKRNLKVFHQPSMEWYFVSWKEDMYYQGLTTHRKILPVDDIFMQSVKIGRQKIESSFPDGKYKQMDIQYASTLDEAIDH
;
A
#
# COMPACT_ATOMS: atom_id res chain seq x y z
N MET A 1 -2.10 -21.08 -1.05
CA MET A 1 -1.64 -20.12 -0.03
C MET A 1 -2.74 -19.96 1.01
N ASN A 2 -2.42 -20.10 2.30
CA ASN A 2 -3.40 -19.85 3.38
C ASN A 2 -3.27 -18.39 3.85
N LEU A 3 -4.37 -17.65 3.80
CA LEU A 3 -4.43 -16.25 4.18
C LEU A 3 -5.10 -16.10 5.54
N ILE A 4 -4.47 -15.34 6.42
CA ILE A 4 -4.97 -15.04 7.76
C ILE A 4 -5.56 -13.63 7.73
N SER A 5 -6.87 -13.53 7.90
CA SER A 5 -7.56 -12.24 7.97
C SER A 5 -7.19 -11.50 9.26
N LYS A 6 -6.69 -10.27 9.11
CA LYS A 6 -6.27 -9.39 10.21
C LYS A 6 -7.29 -8.29 10.48
N ARG A 7 -7.79 -7.65 9.42
CA ARG A 7 -8.85 -6.63 9.49
C ARG A 7 -9.69 -6.67 8.21
N VAL A 8 -11.00 -6.50 8.36
CA VAL A 8 -11.93 -6.37 7.24
C VAL A 8 -12.80 -5.14 7.49
N SER A 9 -12.93 -4.27 6.50
CA SER A 9 -13.90 -3.19 6.46
C SER A 9 -14.70 -3.25 5.17
N LYS A 10 -15.60 -2.29 4.98
CA LYS A 10 -16.32 -2.12 3.71
C LYS A 10 -15.37 -1.81 2.54
N TYR A 11 -14.24 -1.14 2.82
CA TYR A 11 -13.37 -0.56 1.80
C TYR A 11 -12.07 -1.33 1.59
N THR A 12 -11.61 -2.04 2.61
CA THR A 12 -10.33 -2.75 2.59
C THR A 12 -10.41 -4.09 3.30
N LYS A 13 -9.54 -5.01 2.87
CA LYS A 13 -9.25 -6.27 3.56
C LYS A 13 -7.75 -6.38 3.78
N VAL A 14 -7.33 -6.63 5.01
CA VAL A 14 -5.93 -6.78 5.43
C VAL A 14 -5.70 -8.22 5.85
N GLU A 15 -4.72 -8.86 5.22
CA GLU A 15 -4.39 -10.27 5.39
C GLU A 15 -2.87 -10.46 5.52
N THR A 16 -2.46 -11.52 6.20
CA THR A 16 -1.08 -12.03 6.13
C THR A 16 -1.06 -13.44 5.57
N ILE A 17 0.10 -13.90 5.15
CA ILE A 17 0.30 -15.24 4.61
C ILE A 17 0.83 -16.15 5.72
N GLU A 18 0.16 -17.26 6.01
CA GLU A 18 0.56 -18.16 7.11
C GLU A 18 2.01 -18.65 6.96
N SER A 19 2.41 -19.02 5.74
CA SER A 19 3.77 -19.49 5.44
C SER A 19 4.80 -18.35 5.27
N LEU A 20 4.34 -17.09 5.13
CA LEU A 20 5.19 -15.91 4.92
C LEU A 20 4.66 -14.74 5.79
N PRO A 21 4.73 -14.85 7.12
CA PRO A 21 4.06 -13.92 8.03
C PRO A 21 4.62 -12.49 7.98
N HIS A 22 5.81 -12.30 7.40
CA HIS A 22 6.43 -10.98 7.18
C HIS A 22 5.83 -10.21 5.99
N ILE A 23 4.89 -10.83 5.25
CA ILE A 23 4.17 -10.22 4.14
C ILE A 23 2.75 -9.87 4.59
N CYS A 24 2.39 -8.60 4.41
CA CYS A 24 1.03 -8.11 4.59
C CYS A 24 0.42 -7.76 3.23
N ILE A 25 -0.82 -8.15 3.01
CA ILE A 25 -1.61 -7.83 1.83
C ILE A 25 -2.76 -6.92 2.27
N VAL A 26 -2.88 -5.78 1.62
CA VAL A 26 -4.06 -4.92 1.72
C VAL A 26 -4.75 -4.87 0.36
N THR A 27 -6.01 -5.28 0.34
CA THR A 27 -6.85 -5.34 -0.85
C THR A 27 -7.93 -4.29 -0.76
N ALA A 28 -8.05 -3.42 -1.76
CA ALA A 28 -9.20 -2.54 -1.90
C ALA A 28 -10.43 -3.38 -2.31
N THR A 29 -11.52 -3.29 -1.55
CA THR A 29 -12.79 -4.00 -1.84
C THR A 29 -13.86 -3.09 -2.42
N SER A 30 -13.58 -1.79 -2.49
CA SER A 30 -14.48 -0.75 -3.01
C SER A 30 -13.80 0.02 -4.15
N ASN A 31 -14.58 0.77 -4.92
CA ASN A 31 -14.08 1.64 -6.00
C ASN A 31 -13.42 2.94 -5.51
N TYR A 32 -13.62 3.26 -4.24
CA TYR A 32 -13.09 4.43 -3.55
C TYR A 32 -12.91 4.08 -2.06
N ILE A 33 -11.87 4.64 -1.44
CA ILE A 33 -11.60 4.52 -0.01
C ILE A 33 -11.59 5.95 0.57
N PRO A 34 -12.52 6.30 1.47
CA PRO A 34 -12.48 7.56 2.21
C PRO A 34 -11.15 7.76 2.93
N ILE A 35 -10.72 9.01 3.13
CA ILE A 35 -9.40 9.28 3.71
C ILE A 35 -9.25 8.76 5.14
N GLU A 36 -10.32 8.83 5.94
CA GLU A 36 -10.36 8.35 7.31
C GLU A 36 -10.13 6.83 7.33
N GLU A 37 -10.89 6.09 6.54
CA GLU A 37 -10.77 4.63 6.37
C GLU A 37 -9.41 4.22 5.81
N PHE A 38 -8.88 5.00 4.88
CA PHE A 38 -7.54 4.80 4.34
C PHE A 38 -6.50 4.94 5.45
N LYS A 39 -6.50 6.05 6.19
CA LYS A 39 -5.56 6.30 7.29
C LYS A 39 -5.66 5.24 8.37
N GLU A 40 -6.86 4.94 8.84
CA GLU A 40 -7.07 3.90 9.85
C GLU A 40 -6.56 2.53 9.40
N THR A 41 -6.80 2.16 8.14
CA THR A 41 -6.30 0.88 7.59
C THR A 41 -4.77 0.84 7.64
N PHE A 42 -4.10 1.92 7.21
CA PHE A 42 -2.65 1.98 7.16
C PHE A 42 -2.01 2.13 8.55
N GLU A 43 -2.63 2.86 9.47
CA GLU A 43 -2.21 2.90 10.87
C GLU A 43 -2.31 1.52 11.53
N TYR A 44 -3.38 0.78 11.26
CA TYR A 44 -3.50 -0.62 11.69
C TYR A 44 -2.37 -1.48 11.11
N ILE A 45 -2.06 -1.36 9.82
CA ILE A 45 -0.92 -2.05 9.21
C ILE A 45 0.40 -1.65 9.88
N GLY A 46 0.59 -0.39 10.25
CA GLY A 46 1.76 0.05 11.02
C GLY A 46 1.89 -0.66 12.37
N SER A 47 0.76 -0.92 13.03
CA SER A 47 0.77 -1.74 14.25
C SER A 47 1.20 -3.19 13.98
N LEU A 48 0.85 -3.75 12.81
CA LEU A 48 1.30 -5.09 12.38
C LEU A 48 2.79 -5.09 12.05
N VAL A 49 3.31 -4.05 11.39
CA VAL A 49 4.75 -3.90 11.11
C VAL A 49 5.57 -4.02 12.39
N THR A 50 5.16 -3.31 13.44
CA THR A 50 5.88 -3.36 14.72
C THR A 50 5.75 -4.71 15.43
N LYS A 51 4.54 -5.27 15.49
CA LYS A 51 4.21 -6.47 16.28
C LYS A 51 4.60 -7.78 15.60
N GLU A 52 4.38 -7.89 14.30
CA GLU A 52 4.54 -9.11 13.50
C GLU A 52 5.77 -9.05 12.58
N LYS A 53 6.54 -7.95 12.62
CA LYS A 53 7.77 -7.77 11.82
C LYS A 53 7.50 -7.86 10.32
N ILE A 54 6.43 -7.21 9.87
CA ILE A 54 6.12 -7.07 8.44
C ILE A 54 7.22 -6.25 7.77
N THR A 55 7.89 -6.84 6.78
CA THR A 55 8.95 -6.18 5.98
C THR A 55 8.50 -5.88 4.55
N LYS A 56 7.38 -6.48 4.13
CA LYS A 56 6.82 -6.33 2.79
C LYS A 56 5.30 -6.08 2.83
N LEU A 57 4.86 -5.05 2.11
CA LEU A 57 3.46 -4.72 1.95
C LEU A 57 3.04 -4.79 0.48
N ILE A 58 2.02 -5.59 0.20
CA ILE A 58 1.38 -5.69 -1.11
C ILE A 58 0.06 -4.91 -1.04
N PHE A 59 -0.10 -3.91 -1.91
CA PHE A 59 -1.37 -3.19 -2.06
C PHE A 59 -2.04 -3.57 -3.38
N ASP A 60 -3.06 -4.41 -3.30
CA ASP A 60 -3.96 -4.70 -4.41
C ASP A 60 -5.01 -3.60 -4.54
N LYS A 61 -4.87 -2.81 -5.61
CA LYS A 61 -5.72 -1.64 -5.90
C LYS A 61 -6.70 -1.91 -7.02
N ARG A 62 -6.79 -3.14 -7.56
CA ARG A 62 -7.53 -3.43 -8.81
C ARG A 62 -8.99 -2.99 -8.81
N ASN A 63 -9.63 -2.95 -7.64
CA ASN A 63 -11.02 -2.50 -7.52
C ASN A 63 -11.19 -0.97 -7.49
N LEU A 64 -10.12 -0.19 -7.26
CA LEU A 64 -10.21 1.26 -7.21
C LEU A 64 -10.50 1.84 -8.60
N LYS A 65 -11.35 2.86 -8.63
CA LYS A 65 -11.61 3.70 -9.82
C LYS A 65 -11.26 5.16 -9.58
N VAL A 66 -11.24 5.57 -8.30
CA VAL A 66 -11.00 6.95 -7.91
C VAL A 66 -9.63 7.08 -7.26
N PHE A 67 -8.87 8.04 -7.74
CA PHE A 67 -7.59 8.43 -7.15
C PHE A 67 -7.80 9.61 -6.17
N HIS A 68 -7.43 9.41 -4.90
CA HIS A 68 -7.54 10.45 -3.88
C HIS A 68 -6.16 11.01 -3.50
N GLN A 69 -5.81 12.18 -4.06
CA GLN A 69 -4.50 12.82 -3.89
C GLN A 69 -4.12 13.04 -2.40
N PRO A 70 -5.00 13.56 -1.51
CA PRO A 70 -4.64 13.77 -0.11
C PRO A 70 -4.24 12.48 0.61
N SER A 71 -4.91 11.36 0.33
CA SER A 71 -4.54 10.05 0.86
C SER A 71 -3.17 9.61 0.34
N MET A 72 -2.89 9.83 -0.95
CA MET A 72 -1.61 9.45 -1.54
C MET A 72 -0.45 10.27 -0.95
N GLU A 73 -0.62 11.57 -0.77
CA GLU A 73 0.41 12.44 -0.22
C GLU A 73 0.77 12.02 1.22
N TRP A 74 -0.23 11.89 2.10
CA TRP A 74 -0.03 11.39 3.45
C TRP A 74 0.63 9.99 3.47
N TYR A 75 0.20 9.10 2.58
CA TYR A 75 0.76 7.75 2.46
C TYR A 75 2.23 7.72 2.04
N PHE A 76 2.68 8.69 1.25
CA PHE A 76 4.07 8.74 0.77
C PHE A 76 4.99 9.51 1.69
N VAL A 77 4.51 10.60 2.26
CA VAL A 77 5.33 11.56 2.99
C VAL A 77 5.34 11.26 4.49
N SER A 78 4.18 10.93 5.07
CA SER A 78 4.11 10.67 6.51
C SER A 78 4.20 9.17 6.79
N TRP A 79 3.24 8.40 6.29
CA TRP A 79 3.12 6.99 6.70
C TRP A 79 4.32 6.13 6.26
N LYS A 80 4.77 6.25 5.00
CA LYS A 80 5.94 5.48 4.53
C LYS A 80 7.24 5.88 5.24
N GLU A 81 7.37 7.13 5.67
CA GLU A 81 8.54 7.54 6.43
C GLU A 81 8.60 6.83 7.78
N ASP A 82 7.49 6.81 8.53
CA ASP A 82 7.39 6.06 9.77
C ASP A 82 7.66 4.56 9.55
N MET A 83 7.08 3.99 8.49
CA MET A 83 7.23 2.56 8.17
C MET A 83 8.65 2.18 7.75
N TYR A 84 9.35 3.08 7.06
CA TYR A 84 10.74 2.88 6.69
C TYR A 84 11.60 2.68 7.94
N TYR A 85 11.46 3.55 8.96
CA TYR A 85 12.20 3.41 10.21
C TYR A 85 11.77 2.20 11.05
N GLN A 86 10.56 1.69 10.84
CA GLN A 86 10.07 0.46 11.48
C GLN A 86 10.47 -0.82 10.73
N GLY A 87 11.15 -0.72 9.59
CA GLY A 87 11.69 -1.86 8.83
C GLY A 87 10.81 -2.38 7.70
N LEU A 88 9.65 -1.76 7.44
CA LEU A 88 8.87 -2.03 6.24
C LEU A 88 9.49 -1.24 5.08
N THR A 89 10.28 -1.91 4.24
CA THR A 89 11.03 -1.27 3.14
C THR A 89 10.63 -1.77 1.76
N THR A 90 9.89 -2.88 1.67
CA THR A 90 9.44 -3.46 0.39
C THR A 90 7.96 -3.22 0.15
N HIS A 91 7.62 -2.70 -1.02
CA HIS A 91 6.24 -2.49 -1.46
C HIS A 91 6.01 -3.03 -2.85
N ARG A 92 4.87 -3.71 -3.02
CA ARG A 92 4.32 -4.06 -4.34
C ARG A 92 2.93 -3.49 -4.50
N LYS A 93 2.61 -3.07 -5.72
CA LYS A 93 1.32 -2.46 -6.06
C LYS A 93 0.76 -3.16 -7.28
N ILE A 94 -0.50 -3.58 -7.18
CA ILE A 94 -1.25 -4.11 -8.32
C ILE A 94 -2.28 -3.05 -8.68
N LEU A 95 -2.21 -2.50 -9.88
CA LEU A 95 -3.09 -1.40 -10.32
C LEU A 95 -4.33 -1.93 -11.07
N PRO A 96 -5.43 -1.16 -11.09
CA PRO A 96 -6.50 -1.37 -12.05
C PRO A 96 -5.97 -1.27 -13.49
N VAL A 97 -6.57 -2.04 -14.40
CA VAL A 97 -6.37 -1.89 -15.84
C VAL A 97 -7.24 -0.72 -16.33
N ASP A 98 -6.81 0.50 -16.00
CA ASP A 98 -7.50 1.76 -16.31
C ASP A 98 -6.46 2.86 -16.56
N ASP A 99 -6.34 3.29 -17.82
CA ASP A 99 -5.33 4.28 -18.25
C ASP A 99 -5.51 5.64 -17.58
N ILE A 100 -6.76 6.05 -17.30
CA ILE A 100 -7.06 7.33 -16.64
C ILE A 100 -6.61 7.26 -15.19
N PHE A 101 -6.88 6.14 -14.51
CA PHE A 101 -6.42 5.92 -13.15
C PHE A 101 -4.88 5.90 -13.07
N MET A 102 -4.22 5.16 -13.97
CA MET A 102 -2.76 5.07 -14.02
C MET A 102 -2.11 6.44 -14.29
N GLN A 103 -2.66 7.22 -15.22
CA GLN A 103 -2.20 8.57 -15.51
C GLN A 103 -2.41 9.51 -14.31
N SER A 104 -3.54 9.39 -13.62
CA SER A 104 -3.82 10.17 -12.40
C SER A 104 -2.80 9.88 -11.29
N VAL A 105 -2.46 8.60 -11.08
CA VAL A 105 -1.42 8.18 -10.13
C VAL A 105 -0.06 8.74 -10.53
N LYS A 106 0.29 8.72 -11.82
CA LYS A 106 1.55 9.26 -12.33
C LYS A 106 1.69 10.75 -12.04
N ILE A 107 0.65 11.54 -12.33
CA ILE A 107 0.64 12.99 -12.05
C ILE A 107 0.75 13.25 -10.53
N GLY A 108 -0.01 12.52 -9.72
CA GLY A 108 0.07 12.61 -8.26
C GLY A 108 1.46 12.31 -7.71
N ARG A 109 2.15 11.31 -8.27
CA ARG A 109 3.55 10.98 -7.93
C ARG A 109 4.50 12.11 -8.28
N GLN A 110 4.42 12.66 -9.49
CA GLN A 110 5.30 13.74 -9.93
C GLN A 110 5.17 14.96 -9.01
N LYS A 111 3.95 15.30 -8.59
CA LYS A 111 3.72 16.37 -7.61
C LYS A 111 4.44 16.09 -6.29
N ILE A 112 4.25 14.90 -5.72
CA ILE A 112 4.92 14.49 -4.46
C ILE A 112 6.44 14.50 -4.61
N GLU A 113 6.97 14.01 -5.73
CA GLU A 113 8.41 13.97 -6.00
C GLU A 113 9.03 15.37 -6.11
N SER A 114 8.28 16.34 -6.65
CA SER A 114 8.70 17.74 -6.72
C SER A 114 8.64 18.46 -5.36
N SER A 115 7.62 18.17 -4.55
CA SER A 115 7.42 18.82 -3.24
C SER A 115 8.25 18.20 -2.13
N PHE A 116 8.59 16.91 -2.24
CA PHE A 116 9.32 16.14 -1.24
C PHE A 116 10.47 15.37 -1.90
N PRO A 117 11.52 16.08 -2.37
CA PRO A 117 12.62 15.48 -3.12
C PRO A 117 13.44 14.49 -2.29
N ASP A 118 13.46 14.61 -0.96
CA ASP A 118 14.26 13.75 -0.08
C ASP A 118 13.43 12.69 0.68
N GLY A 119 12.17 12.47 0.25
CA GLY A 119 11.27 11.55 0.93
C GLY A 119 11.80 10.11 1.02
N LYS A 120 11.64 9.48 2.19
CA LYS A 120 12.16 8.13 2.46
C LYS A 120 11.64 7.04 1.53
N TYR A 121 10.48 7.24 0.92
CA TYR A 121 9.95 6.33 -0.10
C TYR A 121 10.90 6.12 -1.29
N LYS A 122 11.86 7.02 -1.53
CA LYS A 122 12.92 6.85 -2.55
C LYS A 122 14.01 5.85 -2.14
N GLN A 123 14.10 5.52 -0.86
CA GLN A 123 15.04 4.53 -0.29
C GLN A 123 14.36 3.16 -0.11
N MET A 124 13.08 3.04 -0.47
CA MET A 124 12.29 1.81 -0.38
C MET A 124 12.27 1.09 -1.72
N ASP A 125 12.16 -0.23 -1.69
CA ASP A 125 11.92 -1.04 -2.88
C ASP A 125 10.42 -1.03 -3.23
N ILE A 126 10.01 -0.14 -4.14
CA ILE A 126 8.62 0.06 -4.53
C ILE A 126 8.43 -0.30 -6.00
N GLN A 127 7.70 -1.39 -6.26
CA GLN A 127 7.49 -1.89 -7.62
C GLN A 127 6.01 -2.16 -7.91
N TYR A 128 5.69 -2.32 -9.19
CA TYR A 128 4.39 -2.77 -9.65
C TYR A 128 4.46 -4.26 -9.98
N ALA A 129 3.35 -4.96 -9.78
CA ALA A 129 3.18 -6.35 -10.16
C ALA A 129 1.83 -6.51 -10.87
N SER A 130 1.73 -7.49 -11.75
CA SER A 130 0.52 -7.81 -12.53
C SER A 130 -0.39 -8.76 -11.78
N THR A 131 0.17 -9.63 -10.94
CA THR A 131 -0.57 -10.62 -10.15
C THR A 131 -0.18 -10.59 -8.67
N LEU A 132 -0.99 -11.26 -7.84
CA LEU A 132 -0.68 -11.42 -6.42
C LEU A 132 0.54 -12.32 -6.22
N ASP A 133 0.68 -13.39 -6.99
CA ASP A 133 1.82 -14.30 -6.89
C ASP A 133 3.13 -13.59 -7.26
N GLU A 134 3.14 -12.81 -8.36
CA GLU A 134 4.29 -11.98 -8.73
C GLU A 134 4.64 -10.97 -7.63
N ALA A 135 3.64 -10.35 -7.01
CA ALA A 135 3.84 -9.44 -5.89
C ALA A 135 4.38 -10.13 -4.62
N ILE A 136 4.15 -11.43 -4.45
CA ILE A 136 4.65 -12.22 -3.33
C ILE A 136 6.10 -12.65 -3.58
N ASP A 137 6.40 -13.10 -4.79
CA ASP A 137 7.71 -13.65 -5.15
C ASP A 137 8.81 -12.59 -5.32
N HIS A 138 8.45 -11.41 -5.82
CA HIS A 138 9.36 -10.26 -5.98
C HIS A 138 9.13 -9.24 -4.88
#